data_AF-A0A7D9IEY7-F1
#
_entry.id   AF-A0A7D9IEY7-F1
#
_cell.length_a   1.000
_cell.length_b   1.000
_cell.length_c   1.000
_cell.angle_alpha   90.00
_cell.angle_beta   90.00
_cell.angle_gamma   90.00
#
_symmetry.space_group_name_H-M   'P 1'
#
loop_
_entity.id
_entity.type
_entity.pdbx_description
1 polymer ?
#
loop_
_entity_poly.entity_id
_entity_poly.type
_entity_poly.pdbx_seq_one_letter_code
_entity_poly.pdbx_strand_id
1 'polypeptide(L)'
;DNAIYCRTGITDQLPYGDKYWHQLAGNFKYVSCGDYGCWAIKPDNSIAFRTGVTFSYPQGTSWFDVDGSFVQLEASYQGRVYAVTSANVLYYRFGICSLHPTGSTWKQVEDLQVKHVTVGDNSLFVIATNGTIFTST
;
A
#
# COMPACT_ATOMS: atom_id res chain seq x y z
N ASP A 1 13.04 -12.99 8.24
CA ASP A 1 13.20 -12.61 6.82
C ASP A 1 12.18 -11.52 6.51
N ASN A 2 12.43 -10.58 5.58
CA ASN A 2 11.40 -9.63 5.15
C ASN A 2 10.80 -10.04 3.80
N ALA A 3 10.52 -11.34 3.66
CA ALA A 3 9.82 -11.85 2.50
C ALA A 3 8.33 -11.53 2.62
N ILE A 4 7.70 -11.16 1.51
CA ILE A 4 6.24 -11.02 1.44
C ILE A 4 5.66 -12.38 1.03
N TYR A 5 4.56 -12.77 1.65
CA TYR A 5 3.83 -13.99 1.32
C TYR A 5 2.41 -13.63 0.87
N CYS A 6 1.94 -14.27 -0.20
CA CYS A 6 0.59 -14.11 -0.73
C CYS A 6 -0.21 -15.39 -0.50
N ARG A 7 -1.43 -15.25 0.02
CA ARG A 7 -2.43 -16.32 0.12
C ARG A 7 -3.40 -16.19 -1.05
N THR A 8 -3.73 -17.31 -1.67
CA THR A 8 -4.71 -17.39 -2.77
C THR A 8 -5.98 -18.12 -2.33
N GLY A 9 -7.01 -18.14 -3.18
CA GLY A 9 -8.22 -18.93 -2.97
C GLY A 9 -9.12 -18.44 -1.83
N ILE A 10 -8.91 -17.23 -1.31
CA ILE A 10 -9.79 -16.64 -0.31
C ILE A 10 -11.15 -16.35 -0.94
N THR A 11 -12.21 -16.91 -0.36
CA THR A 11 -13.61 -16.70 -0.76
C THR A 11 -14.49 -16.62 0.49
N ASP A 12 -15.77 -16.24 0.33
CA ASP A 12 -16.73 -16.23 1.44
C ASP A 12 -16.91 -17.60 2.09
N GLN A 13 -16.78 -18.68 1.32
CA GLN A 13 -16.86 -20.07 1.81
C GLN A 13 -15.53 -20.58 2.36
N LEU A 14 -14.40 -19.97 1.94
CA LEU A 14 -13.05 -20.35 2.33
C LEU A 14 -12.25 -19.11 2.76
N PRO A 15 -12.59 -18.45 3.89
CA PRO A 15 -12.03 -17.15 4.26
C PRO A 15 -10.53 -17.19 4.60
N TYR A 16 -10.00 -18.38 4.87
CA TYR A 16 -8.57 -18.61 5.11
C TYR A 16 -7.77 -18.93 3.83
N GLY A 17 -8.46 -19.13 2.71
CA GLY A 17 -7.89 -19.44 1.41
C GLY A 17 -7.25 -20.82 1.30
N ASP A 18 -6.40 -20.95 0.30
CA ASP A 18 -5.69 -22.18 -0.02
C ASP A 18 -4.68 -22.57 1.06
N LYS A 19 -4.31 -23.85 1.08
CA LYS A 19 -3.39 -24.40 2.11
C LYS A 19 -2.01 -23.74 2.10
N TYR A 20 -1.51 -23.31 0.94
CA TYR A 20 -0.12 -22.88 0.77
C TYR A 20 0.02 -21.37 0.70
N TRP A 21 1.19 -20.87 1.12
CA TRP A 21 1.60 -19.49 0.94
C TRP A 21 2.55 -19.39 -0.26
N HIS A 22 2.34 -18.40 -1.11
CA HIS A 22 3.26 -18.08 -2.19
C HIS A 22 4.27 -17.03 -1.69
N GLN A 23 5.53 -17.43 -1.52
CA GLN A 23 6.59 -16.48 -1.20
C GLN A 23 6.89 -15.61 -2.43
N LEU A 24 6.80 -14.30 -2.27
CA LEU A 24 7.14 -13.34 -3.31
C LEU A 24 8.61 -12.95 -3.17
N ALA A 25 9.33 -12.92 -4.29
CA ALA A 25 10.73 -12.49 -4.31
C ALA A 25 10.88 -11.05 -3.80
N GLY A 26 11.98 -10.79 -3.07
CA GLY A 26 12.37 -9.46 -2.59
C GLY A 26 12.48 -9.37 -1.06
N ASN A 27 12.78 -8.16 -0.58
CA ASN A 27 13.05 -7.86 0.82
C ASN A 27 12.33 -6.55 1.18
N PHE A 28 11.20 -6.64 1.89
CA PHE A 28 10.28 -5.53 2.13
C PHE A 28 9.79 -5.52 3.56
N LYS A 29 9.78 -4.35 4.19
CA LYS A 29 9.33 -4.16 5.57
C LYS A 29 7.85 -3.77 5.71
N TYR A 30 7.20 -3.45 4.59
CA TYR A 30 5.78 -3.09 4.57
C TYR A 30 5.16 -3.49 3.23
N VAL A 31 3.89 -3.89 3.24
CA VAL A 31 3.09 -4.15 2.03
C VAL A 31 1.63 -3.75 2.27
N SER A 32 0.99 -3.19 1.25
CA SER A 32 -0.46 -2.93 1.23
C SER A 32 -0.99 -3.16 -0.19
N CYS A 33 -2.21 -3.65 -0.33
CA CYS A 33 -2.83 -4.00 -1.61
C CYS A 33 -4.17 -3.29 -1.78
N GLY A 34 -4.38 -2.72 -2.97
CA GLY A 34 -5.66 -2.19 -3.42
C GLY A 34 -6.02 -2.71 -4.81
N ASP A 35 -7.07 -2.15 -5.42
CA ASP A 35 -7.66 -2.70 -6.65
C ASP A 35 -6.70 -2.81 -7.83
N TYR A 36 -5.78 -1.86 -7.96
CA TYR A 36 -4.86 -1.82 -9.09
C TYR A 36 -3.57 -2.60 -8.85
N GLY A 37 -3.31 -3.05 -7.61
CA GLY A 37 -2.12 -3.82 -7.26
C GLY A 37 -1.62 -3.56 -5.85
N CYS A 38 -0.47 -4.14 -5.55
CA CYS A 38 0.17 -4.06 -4.24
C CYS A 38 1.39 -3.13 -4.27
N TRP A 39 1.51 -2.34 -3.21
CA TRP A 39 2.63 -1.45 -2.93
C TRP A 39 3.44 -2.02 -1.78
N ALA A 40 4.75 -1.83 -1.82
CA ALA A 40 5.65 -2.29 -0.77
C ALA A 40 6.76 -1.27 -0.48
N ILE A 41 7.28 -1.34 0.74
CA ILE A 41 8.38 -0.49 1.21
C ILE A 41 9.59 -1.38 1.50
N LYS A 42 10.73 -1.03 0.91
CA LYS A 42 12.02 -1.69 1.16
C LYS A 42 12.65 -1.21 2.48
N PRO A 43 13.64 -1.93 3.03
CA PRO A 43 14.33 -1.53 4.25
C PRO A 43 14.88 -0.09 4.23
N ASP A 44 15.38 0.35 3.08
CA ASP A 44 15.92 1.70 2.81
C ASP A 44 14.85 2.78 2.58
N ASN A 45 13.58 2.47 2.85
CA ASN A 45 12.39 3.31 2.62
C ASN A 45 11.99 3.50 1.15
N SER A 46 12.71 2.93 0.18
CA SER A 46 12.29 3.03 -1.22
C SER A 46 10.99 2.26 -1.47
N ILE A 47 10.19 2.71 -2.44
CA ILE A 47 8.91 2.09 -2.77
C ILE A 47 9.04 1.17 -3.98
N ALA A 48 8.30 0.07 -3.93
CA ALA A 48 8.07 -0.78 -5.10
C ALA A 48 6.56 -1.06 -5.28
N PHE A 49 6.17 -1.33 -6.52
CA PHE A 49 4.84 -1.76 -6.89
C PHE A 49 4.88 -3.14 -7.56
N ARG A 50 3.89 -3.98 -7.27
CA ARG A 50 3.76 -5.34 -7.79
C ARG A 50 3.02 -5.33 -9.13
N THR A 51 3.67 -5.78 -10.19
CA THR A 51 3.07 -5.89 -11.53
C THR A 51 2.36 -7.21 -11.75
N GLY A 52 1.45 -7.24 -12.74
CA GLY A 52 0.78 -8.46 -13.20
C GLY A 52 -0.18 -9.08 -12.17
N VAL A 53 -0.58 -8.33 -11.14
CA VAL A 53 -1.62 -8.74 -10.20
C VAL A 53 -2.96 -8.70 -10.92
N THR A 54 -3.68 -9.82 -10.88
CA THR A 54 -5.05 -9.93 -11.41
C THR A 54 -5.92 -10.73 -10.44
N PHE A 55 -7.24 -10.74 -10.65
CA PHE A 55 -8.15 -11.55 -9.84
C PHE A 55 -7.79 -13.05 -9.84
N SER A 56 -7.39 -13.59 -11.00
CA SER A 56 -6.98 -15.00 -11.13
C SER A 56 -5.50 -15.25 -10.80
N TYR A 57 -4.70 -14.19 -10.65
CA TYR A 57 -3.27 -14.27 -10.37
C TYR A 57 -2.85 -13.20 -9.34
N PRO A 58 -3.36 -13.28 -8.10
CA PRO A 58 -3.17 -12.24 -7.08
C PRO A 58 -1.72 -12.10 -6.59
N GLN A 59 -0.90 -13.13 -6.77
CA GLN A 59 0.54 -13.07 -6.45
C GLN A 59 1.33 -12.15 -7.37
N GLY A 60 0.81 -11.84 -8.57
CA GLY A 60 1.49 -11.05 -9.58
C GLY A 60 2.84 -11.64 -10.03
N THR A 61 3.58 -10.86 -10.81
CA THR A 61 4.78 -11.35 -11.53
C THR A 61 6.07 -10.83 -10.91
N SER A 62 6.24 -9.50 -10.85
CA SER A 62 7.49 -8.87 -10.42
C SER A 62 7.26 -7.57 -9.65
N TRP A 63 8.31 -7.08 -9.00
CA TRP A 63 8.33 -5.76 -8.39
C TRP A 63 9.00 -4.77 -9.33
N PHE A 64 8.51 -3.53 -9.33
CA PHE A 64 9.17 -2.42 -10.01
C PHE A 64 9.26 -1.22 -9.07
N ASP A 65 10.33 -0.45 -9.18
CA ASP A 65 10.58 0.68 -8.29
C ASP A 65 9.75 1.90 -8.67
N VAL A 66 9.16 2.52 -7.65
CA VAL A 66 8.42 3.78 -7.77
C VAL A 66 9.16 4.83 -6.95
N ASP A 67 9.18 6.07 -7.46
CA ASP A 67 9.78 7.20 -6.76
C ASP A 67 9.19 7.38 -5.36
N GLY A 68 10.01 7.81 -4.40
CA GLY A 68 9.57 8.10 -3.04
C GLY A 68 10.40 7.43 -1.95
N SER A 69 10.27 7.94 -0.73
CA SER A 69 10.90 7.40 0.48
C SER A 69 9.95 7.50 1.66
N PHE A 70 9.43 6.36 2.10
CA PHE A 70 8.34 6.29 3.08
C PHE A 70 8.58 5.19 4.11
N VAL A 71 7.98 5.35 5.29
CA VAL A 71 8.07 4.36 6.37
C VAL A 71 6.79 3.52 6.51
N GLN A 72 5.68 4.04 6.00
CA GLN A 72 4.39 3.35 5.97
C GLN A 72 3.56 3.83 4.78
N LEU A 73 2.71 2.96 4.23
CA LEU A 73 1.76 3.29 3.18
C LEU A 73 0.51 2.44 3.28
N GLU A 74 -0.61 2.90 2.72
CA GLU A 74 -1.81 2.09 2.49
C GLU A 74 -2.37 2.34 1.11
N ALA A 75 -2.81 1.25 0.46
CA ALA A 75 -3.56 1.25 -0.78
C ALA A 75 -5.00 0.84 -0.48
N SER A 76 -5.97 1.51 -1.09
CA SER A 76 -7.39 1.26 -0.88
C SER A 76 -8.11 0.69 -2.10
N TYR A 77 -9.37 0.32 -1.88
CA TYR A 77 -10.36 0.20 -2.94
C TYR A 77 -10.41 1.51 -3.76
N GLN A 78 -10.62 1.41 -5.07
CA GLN A 78 -10.50 2.49 -6.07
C GLN A 78 -9.07 2.99 -6.34
N GLY A 79 -8.05 2.36 -5.76
CA GLY A 79 -6.65 2.63 -6.09
C GLY A 79 -6.07 3.89 -5.45
N ARG A 80 -6.69 4.45 -4.41
CA ARG A 80 -6.06 5.56 -3.67
C ARG A 80 -4.90 5.02 -2.86
N VAL A 81 -3.83 5.81 -2.76
CA VAL A 81 -2.63 5.43 -2.01
C VAL A 81 -2.18 6.61 -1.18
N TYR A 82 -1.95 6.35 0.10
CA TYR A 82 -1.41 7.31 1.06
C TYR A 82 -0.15 6.74 1.69
N ALA A 83 0.79 7.62 2.02
CA ALA A 83 2.07 7.20 2.58
C ALA A 83 2.61 8.25 3.56
N VAL A 84 3.36 7.77 4.56
CA VAL A 84 3.94 8.57 5.64
C VAL A 84 5.45 8.49 5.54
N THR A 85 6.11 9.64 5.56
CA THR A 85 7.58 9.74 5.55
C THR A 85 8.16 9.56 6.96
N SER A 86 9.46 9.33 7.08
CA SER A 86 10.14 9.28 8.39
C SER A 86 10.06 10.58 9.19
N ALA A 87 9.74 11.70 8.53
CA ALA A 87 9.49 12.99 9.16
C ALA A 87 8.03 13.20 9.59
N ASN A 88 7.21 12.14 9.59
CA ASN A 88 5.78 12.18 9.90
C ASN A 88 4.95 13.07 8.96
N VAL A 89 5.40 13.24 7.71
CA VAL A 89 4.65 14.00 6.69
C VAL A 89 3.80 13.03 5.87
N LEU A 90 2.51 13.33 5.76
CA LEU A 90 1.55 12.56 4.99
C LEU A 90 1.54 12.99 3.52
N TYR A 91 1.53 12.01 2.63
CA TYR A 91 1.39 12.19 1.19
C TYR A 91 0.27 11.31 0.64
N TYR A 92 -0.27 11.70 -0.52
CA TYR A 92 -1.09 10.85 -1.37
C TYR A 92 -0.49 10.73 -2.77
N ARG A 93 -0.74 9.62 -3.45
CA ARG A 93 -0.30 9.41 -4.83
C ARG A 93 -1.35 9.95 -5.80
N PHE A 94 -0.98 10.95 -6.59
CA PHE A 94 -1.84 11.56 -7.60
C PHE A 94 -1.77 10.83 -8.94
N GLY A 95 -2.88 10.84 -9.67
CA GLY A 95 -2.96 10.36 -11.05
C GLY A 95 -3.16 8.86 -11.21
N ILE A 96 -3.45 8.12 -10.12
CA ILE A 96 -3.76 6.69 -10.21
C ILE A 96 -5.08 6.50 -10.97
N CYS A 97 -5.06 5.62 -11.95
CA CYS A 97 -6.25 5.13 -12.65
C CYS A 97 -5.99 3.74 -13.24
N SER A 98 -7.00 3.11 -13.83
CA SER A 98 -6.89 1.77 -14.42
C SER A 98 -5.82 1.65 -15.52
N LEU A 99 -5.54 2.74 -16.25
CA LEU A 99 -4.48 2.79 -17.27
C LEU A 99 -3.11 3.14 -16.68
N HIS A 100 -3.07 3.77 -15.51
CA HIS A 100 -1.85 4.23 -14.84
C HIS A 100 -1.91 3.81 -13.35
N PRO A 101 -1.73 2.52 -13.04
CA PRO A 101 -1.97 1.96 -11.71
C PRO A 101 -1.04 2.53 -10.63
N THR A 102 0.10 3.10 -11.01
CA THR A 102 1.04 3.75 -10.09
C THR A 102 0.93 5.27 -10.05
N GLY A 103 0.00 5.84 -10.82
CA GLY A 103 -0.14 7.28 -10.97
C GLY A 103 1.17 7.94 -11.41
N SER A 104 1.32 9.21 -11.06
CA SER A 104 2.39 10.06 -11.59
C SER A 104 3.25 10.75 -10.53
N THR A 105 2.68 11.21 -9.41
CA THR A 105 3.44 12.03 -8.46
C THR A 105 2.88 11.94 -7.03
N TRP A 106 3.74 12.14 -6.04
CA TRP A 106 3.35 12.29 -4.65
C TRP A 106 3.00 13.74 -4.34
N LYS A 107 1.87 13.95 -3.65
CA LYS A 107 1.43 15.27 -3.18
C LYS A 107 1.26 15.25 -1.67
N GLN A 108 1.78 16.27 -1.01
CA GLN A 108 1.67 16.41 0.44
C GLN A 108 0.23 16.72 0.84
N VAL A 109 -0.21 16.12 1.96
CA VAL A 109 -1.39 16.56 2.71
C VAL A 109 -0.89 17.51 3.79
N GLU A 110 -1.35 18.74 3.77
CA GLU A 110 -0.91 19.79 4.69
C GLU A 110 -1.56 19.63 6.08
N ASP A 111 -1.09 20.43 7.04
CA ASP A 111 -1.71 20.67 8.36
C ASP A 111 -1.76 19.50 9.36
N LEU A 112 -1.10 18.37 9.09
CA LEU A 112 -1.03 17.27 10.06
C LEU A 112 0.27 16.48 10.02
N GLN A 113 0.89 16.29 11.19
CA GLN A 113 1.96 15.32 11.36
C GLN A 113 1.39 13.95 11.73
N VAL A 114 1.66 12.94 10.91
CA VAL A 114 1.03 11.61 10.95
C VAL A 114 2.10 10.54 11.17
N LYS A 115 1.86 9.63 12.11
CA LYS A 115 2.69 8.45 12.37
C LYS A 115 2.25 7.24 11.55
N HIS A 116 0.95 7.09 11.33
CA HIS A 116 0.36 5.95 10.62
C HIS A 116 -0.96 6.39 9.98
N VAL A 117 -1.24 5.88 8.79
CA VAL A 117 -2.48 6.14 8.05
C VAL A 117 -3.15 4.84 7.62
N THR A 118 -4.48 4.80 7.61
CA THR A 118 -5.26 3.80 6.90
C THR A 118 -6.43 4.43 6.15
N VAL A 119 -6.89 3.76 5.10
CA VAL A 119 -7.78 4.31 4.08
C VAL A 119 -8.98 3.39 3.95
N GLY A 120 -10.18 3.93 4.14
CA GLY A 120 -11.44 3.28 3.82
C GLY A 120 -11.98 3.75 2.45
N ASP A 121 -13.19 3.32 2.10
CA ASP A 121 -13.79 3.59 0.79
C ASP A 121 -13.90 5.08 0.44
N ASN A 122 -14.14 5.94 1.43
CA ASN A 122 -14.21 7.40 1.28
C ASN A 122 -13.69 8.13 2.51
N SER A 123 -12.84 7.49 3.32
CA SER A 123 -12.39 8.03 4.60
C SER A 123 -10.91 7.76 4.80
N LEU A 124 -10.24 8.70 5.47
CA LEU A 124 -8.86 8.57 5.89
C LEU A 124 -8.80 8.59 7.42
N PHE A 125 -8.17 7.58 8.01
CA PHE A 125 -7.92 7.50 9.44
C PHE A 125 -6.43 7.62 9.69
N VAL A 126 -6.05 8.48 10.62
CA VAL A 126 -4.64 8.77 10.91
C VAL A 126 -4.37 8.75 12.41
N ILE A 127 -3.20 8.24 12.78
CA ILE A 127 -2.62 8.44 14.11
C ILE A 127 -1.67 9.62 14.00
N ALA A 128 -2.01 10.76 14.59
CA ALA A 128 -1.16 11.93 14.62
C ALA A 128 0.02 11.76 15.59
N THR A 129 1.07 12.57 15.45
CA THR A 129 2.27 12.48 16.31
C THR A 129 1.98 12.74 17.78
N ASN A 130 0.99 13.58 18.08
CA ASN A 130 0.47 13.85 19.42
C ASN A 130 -0.42 12.73 19.99
N GLY A 131 -0.64 11.65 19.25
CA GLY A 131 -1.47 10.51 19.66
C GLY A 131 -2.98 10.69 19.41
N THR A 132 -3.41 11.80 18.81
CA THR A 132 -4.81 12.02 18.44
C THR A 132 -5.16 11.23 17.16
N ILE A 133 -6.37 10.69 17.10
CA ILE A 133 -6.91 10.04 15.89
C ILE A 133 -7.80 11.04 15.16
N PHE A 134 -7.58 11.24 13.87
CA PHE A 134 -8.42 12.08 13.02
C PHE A 134 -9.12 11.27 11.93
N THR A 135 -10.29 11.75 11.52
CA THR A 135 -11.05 11.25 10.36
C THR A 135 -11.29 12.38 9.38
N SER A 136 -11.04 12.18 8.08
CA SER A 136 -11.51 13.12 7.06
C SER A 136 -13.00 12.90 6.78
N THR A 137 -13.80 13.97 6.81
CA THR A 137 -15.20 13.99 6.33
C THR A 137 -15.31 14.52 4.92
#